data_AF-A0A2A3YAH1-F1
#
_entry.id   AF-A0A2A3YAH1-F1
#
_cell.length_a   1.000
_cell.length_b   1.000
_cell.length_c   1.000
_cell.angle_alpha   90.00
_cell.angle_beta   90.00
_cell.angle_gamma   90.00
#
_symmetry.space_group_name_H-M   'P 1'
#
loop_
_entity.id
_entity.type
_entity.pdbx_description
1 polymer ?
#
loop_
_entity_poly.entity_id
_entity_poly.type
_entity_poly.pdbx_seq_one_letter_code
_entity_poly.pdbx_strand_id
1 'polypeptide(L)'
;MTHSPSDFEPGDPRNEEQQSLGTLFSDLTQNVSVLVRQEIELAKTELKESASNAGQGAGMFAGAGIAAHFVLLFLSLAAWVGVAQWLGYGWAALIIAAIWAIIAGILAAVGRKKIKEVKGLPQTAGTVKKIPSAFTPREETP
;
A
#
# COMPACT_ATOMS: atom_id res chain seq x y z
N MET A 1 21.35 -81.46 10.53
CA MET A 1 21.43 -79.98 10.55
C MET A 1 21.80 -79.53 9.15
N THR A 2 20.83 -79.06 8.36
CA THR A 2 21.06 -78.57 7.00
C THR A 2 20.54 -77.13 6.95
N HIS A 3 21.46 -76.19 7.02
CA HIS A 3 21.22 -74.79 6.68
C HIS A 3 20.92 -74.71 5.17
N SER A 4 19.73 -74.21 4.81
CA SER A 4 19.55 -73.59 3.50
C SER A 4 19.95 -72.12 3.63
N PRO A 5 20.99 -71.64 2.94
CA PRO A 5 21.25 -70.22 2.82
C PRO A 5 20.12 -69.63 1.97
N SER A 6 19.28 -68.79 2.56
CA SER A 6 18.37 -67.94 1.80
C SER A 6 19.22 -66.94 1.03
N ASP A 7 19.18 -67.04 -0.29
CA ASP A 7 19.84 -66.17 -1.24
C ASP A 7 19.55 -64.70 -0.91
N PHE A 8 20.58 -63.96 -0.51
CA PHE A 8 20.56 -62.51 -0.59
C PHE A 8 20.61 -62.17 -2.07
N GLU A 9 19.45 -61.95 -2.69
CA GLU A 9 19.37 -61.31 -3.99
C GLU A 9 19.95 -59.90 -3.82
N PRO A 10 21.11 -59.56 -4.41
CA PRO A 10 21.67 -58.22 -4.28
C PRO A 10 20.68 -57.26 -4.94
N GLY A 11 20.04 -56.40 -4.15
CA GLY A 11 19.23 -55.31 -4.67
C GLY A 11 20.05 -54.54 -5.71
N ASP A 12 19.51 -54.40 -6.92
CA ASP A 12 20.21 -53.73 -8.02
C ASP A 12 20.65 -52.33 -7.54
N PRO A 13 21.96 -52.06 -7.40
CA PRO A 13 22.47 -50.81 -6.83
C PRO A 13 22.00 -49.58 -7.62
N ARG A 14 21.60 -49.76 -8.88
CA ARG A 14 21.04 -48.71 -9.73
C ARG A 14 19.67 -48.22 -9.26
N ASN A 15 18.89 -49.04 -8.56
CA ASN A 15 17.60 -48.63 -8.00
C ASN A 15 17.77 -47.81 -6.70
N GLU A 16 18.76 -48.14 -5.86
CA GLU A 16 19.05 -47.38 -4.64
C GLU A 16 19.62 -45.98 -4.95
N GLU A 17 20.51 -45.89 -5.95
CA GLU A 17 21.05 -44.60 -6.43
C GLU A 17 19.95 -43.71 -7.03
N GLN A 18 19.05 -44.27 -7.85
CA GLN A 18 17.92 -43.54 -8.43
C GLN A 18 16.91 -43.07 -7.38
N GLN A 19 16.64 -43.89 -6.35
CA GLN A 19 15.81 -43.47 -5.21
C GLN A 19 16.46 -42.31 -4.45
N SER A 20 17.78 -42.33 -4.23
CA SER A 20 18.49 -41.26 -3.51
C SER A 20 18.43 -39.90 -4.22
N LEU A 21 18.57 -39.88 -5.55
CA LEU A 21 18.51 -38.66 -6.35
C LEU A 21 17.09 -38.07 -6.38
N GLY A 22 16.08 -38.94 -6.43
CA GLY A 22 14.67 -38.55 -6.29
C GLY A 22 14.36 -37.94 -4.92
N THR A 23 14.91 -38.51 -3.85
CA THR A 23 14.76 -37.98 -2.48
C THR A 23 15.42 -36.61 -2.33
N LEU A 24 16.65 -36.43 -2.83
CA LEU A 24 17.35 -35.14 -2.76
C LEU A 24 16.63 -34.03 -3.56
N PHE A 25 16.06 -34.36 -4.72
CA PHE A 25 15.26 -33.42 -5.50
C PHE A 25 13.93 -33.07 -4.80
N SER A 26 13.29 -34.05 -4.16
CA SER A 26 12.10 -33.85 -3.34
C SER A 26 12.40 -32.91 -2.17
N ASP A 27 13.49 -33.15 -1.45
CA ASP A 27 13.91 -32.34 -0.30
C ASP A 27 14.28 -30.90 -0.71
N LEU A 28 14.98 -30.73 -1.84
CA LEU A 28 15.29 -29.40 -2.37
C LEU A 28 14.02 -28.64 -2.77
N THR A 29 13.08 -29.29 -3.45
CA THR A 29 11.80 -28.69 -3.87
C THR A 29 10.96 -28.31 -2.66
N GLN A 30 10.95 -29.14 -1.62
CA GLN A 30 10.29 -28.87 -0.36
C GLN A 30 10.92 -27.67 0.36
N ASN A 31 12.26 -27.59 0.43
CA ASN A 31 12.97 -26.47 1.04
C ASN A 31 12.74 -25.15 0.31
N VAL A 32 12.78 -25.15 -1.03
CA VAL A 32 12.45 -23.97 -1.83
C VAL A 32 10.98 -23.55 -1.60
N SER A 33 10.06 -24.51 -1.52
CA SER A 33 8.65 -24.23 -1.21
C SER A 33 8.47 -23.60 0.17
N VAL A 34 9.28 -24.00 1.15
CA VAL A 34 9.29 -23.41 2.50
C VAL A 34 9.82 -21.97 2.46
N LEU A 35 10.93 -21.72 1.76
CA LEU A 35 11.52 -20.38 1.62
C LEU A 35 10.55 -19.40 0.95
N VAL A 36 9.91 -19.81 -0.15
CA VAL A 36 8.93 -18.96 -0.86
C VAL A 36 7.76 -18.62 0.05
N ARG A 37 7.25 -19.57 0.83
CA ARG A 37 6.19 -19.31 1.81
C ARG A 37 6.65 -18.34 2.90
N GLN A 38 7.88 -18.49 3.39
CA GLN A 38 8.47 -17.59 4.39
C GLN A 38 8.65 -16.17 3.86
N GLU A 39 9.14 -15.98 2.63
CA GLU A 39 9.22 -14.65 2.01
C GLU A 39 7.84 -14.00 1.86
N ILE A 40 6.82 -14.78 1.48
CA ILE A 40 5.44 -14.28 1.40
C ILE A 40 4.91 -13.90 2.78
N GLU A 41 5.15 -14.71 3.81
CA GLU A 41 4.73 -14.41 5.19
C GLU A 41 5.45 -13.18 5.74
N LEU A 42 6.73 -13.03 5.45
CA LEU A 42 7.53 -11.86 5.82
C LEU A 42 7.02 -10.61 5.10
N ALA A 43 6.88 -10.65 3.78
CA ALA A 43 6.34 -9.55 2.99
C ALA A 43 4.94 -9.15 3.45
N LYS A 44 4.09 -10.13 3.79
CA LYS A 44 2.76 -9.86 4.35
C LYS A 44 2.85 -9.15 5.70
N THR A 45 3.81 -9.52 6.54
CA THR A 45 4.03 -8.89 7.85
C THR A 45 4.54 -7.45 7.68
N GLU A 46 5.52 -7.24 6.81
CA GLU A 46 6.07 -5.91 6.50
C GLU A 46 5.03 -4.99 5.86
N LEU A 47 4.19 -5.52 4.95
CA LEU A 47 3.06 -4.79 4.38
C LEU A 47 2.03 -4.42 5.44
N LYS A 48 1.72 -5.33 6.37
CA LYS A 48 0.77 -5.06 7.47
C LYS A 48 1.30 -3.97 8.40
N GLU A 49 2.58 -4.04 8.76
CA GLU A 49 3.24 -3.03 9.59
C GLU A 49 3.27 -1.68 8.88
N SER A 50 3.68 -1.66 7.60
CA SER A 50 3.67 -0.47 6.76
C SER A 50 2.28 0.16 6.65
N ALA A 51 1.25 -0.66 6.42
CA ALA A 51 -0.13 -0.21 6.35
C ALA A 51 -0.63 0.31 7.70
N SER A 52 -0.25 -0.33 8.80
CA SER A 52 -0.60 0.14 10.16
C SER A 52 0.06 1.48 10.46
N ASN A 53 1.36 1.63 10.20
CA ASN A 53 2.10 2.86 10.43
C ASN A 53 1.59 4.00 9.55
N ALA A 54 1.33 3.73 8.26
CA ALA A 54 0.70 4.70 7.36
C ALA A 54 -0.71 5.08 7.83
N GLY A 55 -1.51 4.12 8.29
CA GLY A 55 -2.85 4.34 8.81
C GLY A 55 -2.86 5.17 10.10
N GLN A 56 -1.96 4.86 11.04
CA GLN A 56 -1.77 5.64 12.26
C GLN A 56 -1.32 7.06 11.94
N GLY A 57 -0.34 7.23 11.05
CA GLY A 57 0.12 8.54 10.60
C GLY A 57 -1.01 9.35 9.97
N ALA A 58 -1.76 8.75 9.04
CA ALA A 58 -2.93 9.39 8.43
C ALA A 58 -3.99 9.78 9.47
N GLY A 59 -4.25 8.92 10.45
CA GLY A 59 -5.17 9.20 11.56
C GLY A 59 -4.69 10.35 12.45
N MET A 60 -3.41 10.40 12.80
CA MET A 60 -2.80 11.49 13.57
C MET A 60 -2.88 12.82 12.80
N PHE A 61 -2.60 12.82 11.49
CA PHE A 61 -2.74 14.02 10.66
C PHE A 61 -4.19 14.48 10.53
N ALA A 62 -5.15 13.55 10.41
CA ALA A 62 -6.57 13.88 10.41
C ALA A 62 -6.98 14.53 11.75
N GLY A 63 -6.59 13.92 12.88
CA GLY A 63 -6.83 14.48 14.21
C GLY A 63 -6.18 15.84 14.42
N ALA A 64 -4.93 16.02 13.98
CA ALA A 64 -4.22 17.30 14.01
C ALA A 64 -4.93 18.37 13.17
N GLY A 65 -5.46 18.00 12.00
CA GLY A 65 -6.27 18.90 11.16
C GLY A 65 -7.53 19.39 11.86
N ILE A 66 -8.25 18.49 12.54
CA ILE A 66 -9.44 18.85 13.33
C ILE A 66 -9.06 19.75 14.51
N ALA A 67 -8.00 19.39 15.25
CA ALA A 67 -7.53 20.20 16.38
C ALA A 67 -7.09 21.60 15.92
N ALA A 68 -6.35 21.70 14.82
CA ALA A 68 -5.94 22.97 14.23
C ALA A 68 -7.16 23.81 13.78
N HIS A 69 -8.21 23.18 13.25
CA HIS A 69 -9.46 23.87 12.91
C HIS A 69 -10.11 24.50 14.15
N PHE A 70 -10.19 23.78 15.28
CA PHE A 70 -10.71 24.35 16.53
C PHE A 70 -9.83 25.48 17.08
N VAL A 71 -8.50 25.36 17.00
CA VAL A 71 -7.60 26.44 17.40
C VAL A 71 -7.87 27.70 16.59
N LEU A 72 -8.01 27.60 15.26
CA LEU A 72 -8.34 28.73 14.39
C LEU A 72 -9.72 29.32 14.71
N LEU A 73 -10.70 28.48 15.03
CA LEU A 73 -12.03 28.91 15.45
C LEU A 73 -11.98 29.75 16.73
N PHE A 74 -11.34 29.22 17.79
CA PHE A 74 -11.23 29.95 19.06
C PHE A 74 -10.39 31.22 18.94
N LEU A 75 -9.31 31.18 18.16
CA LEU A 75 -8.51 32.38 17.89
C LEU A 75 -9.32 33.44 17.13
N SER A 76 -10.19 33.03 16.19
CA SER A 76 -11.08 33.95 15.47
C SER A 76 -12.12 34.58 16.40
N LEU A 77 -12.70 33.80 17.33
CA LEU A 77 -13.63 34.32 18.33
C LEU A 77 -12.94 35.29 19.30
N ALA A 78 -11.75 34.93 19.78
CA ALA A 78 -10.95 35.79 20.65
C ALA A 78 -10.58 37.10 19.95
N ALA A 79 -10.15 37.02 18.68
CA ALA A 79 -9.85 38.19 17.86
C ALA A 79 -11.09 39.06 17.64
N TRP A 80 -12.25 38.45 17.34
CA TRP A 80 -13.51 39.18 17.19
C TRP A 80 -13.85 39.94 18.48
N VAL A 81 -13.89 39.26 19.63
CA VAL A 81 -14.20 39.89 20.93
C VAL A 81 -13.17 40.97 21.28
N GLY A 82 -11.90 40.74 21.01
CA GLY A 82 -10.81 41.68 21.26
C GLY A 82 -10.92 42.96 20.42
N VAL A 83 -11.19 42.83 19.11
CA VAL A 83 -11.40 43.97 18.21
C VAL A 83 -12.71 44.70 18.54
N ALA A 84 -13.75 43.95 18.95
CA ALA A 84 -15.04 44.50 19.32
C ALA A 84 -14.96 45.49 20.50
N GLN A 85 -13.94 45.38 21.37
CA GLN A 85 -13.71 46.34 22.47
C GLN A 85 -13.47 47.77 21.96
N TRP A 86 -12.94 47.93 20.74
CA TRP A 86 -12.56 49.24 20.19
C TRP A 86 -13.57 49.76 19.17
N LEU A 87 -14.14 48.85 18.36
CA LEU A 87 -14.94 49.20 17.17
C LEU A 87 -16.40 48.71 17.26
N GLY A 88 -16.77 47.98 18.31
CA GLY A 88 -18.05 47.30 18.43
C GLY A 88 -18.12 45.98 17.65
N TYR A 89 -19.07 45.13 18.03
CA TYR A 89 -19.18 43.76 17.50
C TYR A 89 -19.42 43.70 15.99
N GLY A 90 -20.19 44.63 15.42
CA GLY A 90 -20.50 44.64 13.98
C GLY A 90 -19.27 44.87 13.11
N TRP A 91 -18.50 45.92 13.39
CA TRP A 91 -17.28 46.24 12.64
C TRP A 91 -16.19 45.18 12.85
N ALA A 92 -16.07 44.67 14.08
CA ALA A 92 -15.15 43.58 14.35
C ALA A 92 -15.49 42.32 13.54
N ALA A 93 -16.78 41.97 13.40
CA ALA A 93 -17.21 40.85 12.57
C ALA A 93 -16.82 41.04 11.10
N LEU A 94 -17.03 42.25 10.54
CA LEU A 94 -16.66 42.56 9.16
C LEU A 94 -15.15 42.44 8.92
N ILE A 95 -14.33 42.90 9.86
CA ILE A 95 -12.86 42.79 9.76
C ILE A 95 -12.42 41.32 9.77
N ILE A 96 -12.89 40.53 10.73
CA ILE A 96 -12.52 39.11 10.82
C ILE A 96 -13.04 38.34 9.60
N ALA A 97 -14.24 38.65 9.11
CA ALA A 97 -14.78 38.06 7.88
C ALA A 97 -13.94 38.42 6.65
N ALA A 98 -13.49 39.66 6.52
CA ALA A 98 -12.62 40.09 5.42
C ALA A 98 -11.27 39.35 5.45
N ILE A 99 -10.67 39.17 6.63
CA ILE A 99 -9.43 38.40 6.80
C ILE A 99 -9.64 36.95 6.31
N TRP A 100 -10.71 36.28 6.75
CA TRP A 100 -11.02 34.93 6.31
C TRP A 100 -11.32 34.83 4.81
N ALA A 101 -11.98 35.83 4.22
CA ALA A 101 -12.23 35.89 2.79
C ALA A 101 -10.93 35.95 1.99
N ILE A 102 -9.95 36.75 2.44
CA ILE A 102 -8.62 36.83 1.81
C ILE A 102 -7.89 35.48 1.92
N ILE A 103 -7.86 34.87 3.12
CA ILE A 103 -7.23 33.56 3.34
C ILE A 103 -7.87 32.51 2.43
N ALA A 104 -9.21 32.44 2.39
CA ALA A 104 -9.95 31.51 1.53
C ALA A 104 -9.65 31.73 0.05
N GLY A 105 -9.57 32.99 -0.40
CA GLY A 105 -9.19 33.34 -1.76
C GLY A 105 -7.80 32.83 -2.14
N ILE A 106 -6.82 33.03 -1.27
CA ILE A 106 -5.44 32.54 -1.47
C ILE A 106 -5.41 31.00 -1.50
N LEU A 107 -6.03 30.34 -0.53
CA LEU A 107 -6.07 28.87 -0.48
C LEU A 107 -6.76 28.28 -1.72
N ALA A 108 -7.86 28.86 -2.17
CA ALA A 108 -8.55 28.44 -3.39
C ALA A 108 -7.69 28.68 -4.65
N ALA A 109 -6.91 29.76 -4.71
CA ALA A 109 -5.99 30.01 -5.81
C ALA A 109 -4.84 28.99 -5.84
N VAL A 110 -4.18 28.76 -4.69
CA VAL A 110 -3.09 27.78 -4.56
C VAL A 110 -3.59 26.37 -4.81
N GLY A 111 -4.73 25.99 -4.25
CA GLY A 111 -5.36 24.68 -4.47
C GLY A 111 -5.68 24.44 -5.95
N ARG A 112 -6.27 25.43 -6.63
CA ARG A 112 -6.51 25.37 -8.08
C ARG A 112 -5.22 25.22 -8.87
N LYS A 113 -4.13 25.90 -8.49
CA LYS A 113 -2.82 25.76 -9.14
C LYS A 113 -2.26 24.34 -8.97
N LYS A 114 -2.26 23.81 -7.74
CA LYS A 114 -1.79 22.45 -7.45
C LYS A 114 -2.60 21.37 -8.17
N ILE A 115 -3.94 21.49 -8.21
CA ILE A 115 -4.79 20.55 -8.96
C ILE A 115 -4.47 20.58 -10.46
N LYS A 116 -4.21 21.77 -11.02
CA LYS A 116 -3.79 21.90 -12.43
C LYS A 116 -2.42 21.27 -12.70
N GLU A 117 -1.49 21.34 -11.76
CA GLU A 117 -0.17 20.69 -11.86
C GLU A 117 -0.28 19.15 -11.78
N VAL A 118 -1.25 18.62 -11.05
CA VAL A 118 -1.49 17.16 -10.90
C VAL A 118 -2.13 16.51 -12.13
N LYS A 119 -2.53 17.28 -13.16
CA LYS A 119 -3.01 16.76 -14.48
C LYS A 119 -1.95 15.99 -15.29
N GLY A 120 -0.78 15.72 -14.72
CA GLY A 120 0.25 14.83 -15.25
C GLY A 120 0.27 13.42 -14.64
N LEU A 121 -0.74 12.98 -13.88
CA LEU A 121 -0.82 11.56 -13.49
C LEU A 121 -1.03 10.70 -14.75
N PRO A 122 -0.13 9.73 -15.02
CA PRO A 122 0.04 9.13 -16.35
C PRO A 122 -1.20 8.40 -16.82
N GLN A 123 -1.42 8.43 -18.14
CA GLN A 123 -2.40 7.63 -18.87
C GLN A 123 -2.16 6.10 -18.77
N THR A 124 -1.40 5.62 -17.79
CA THR A 124 -1.10 4.19 -17.57
C THR A 124 -2.31 3.41 -17.06
N ALA A 125 -3.34 4.06 -16.49
CA ALA A 125 -4.64 3.42 -16.28
C ALA A 125 -5.39 3.14 -17.61
N GLY A 126 -5.01 3.80 -18.71
CA GLY A 126 -5.54 3.57 -20.05
C GLY A 126 -4.78 2.52 -20.86
N THR A 127 -3.52 2.23 -20.52
CA THR A 127 -2.68 1.26 -21.26
C THR A 127 -3.03 -0.19 -20.93
N VAL A 128 -3.61 -0.48 -19.76
CA VAL A 128 -4.12 -1.84 -19.44
C VAL A 128 -5.28 -2.25 -20.35
N LYS A 129 -5.95 -1.29 -21.01
CA LYS A 129 -6.96 -1.56 -22.05
C LYS A 129 -6.38 -1.74 -23.47
N LYS A 130 -5.06 -1.65 -23.64
CA LYS A 130 -4.37 -1.88 -24.93
C LYS A 130 -3.53 -3.16 -24.93
N ILE A 131 -3.98 -4.22 -24.26
CA ILE A 131 -3.50 -5.56 -24.60
C ILE A 131 -4.25 -5.95 -25.89
N PRO A 132 -3.60 -5.96 -27.07
CA PRO A 132 -4.26 -6.27 -28.32
C PRO A 132 -4.74 -7.73 -28.29
N SER A 133 -5.83 -8.02 -28.98
CA SER A 133 -6.38 -9.35 -29.26
C SER A 133 -5.47 -10.24 -30.13
N ALA A 134 -4.15 -10.13 -29.98
CA ALA A 134 -3.14 -10.88 -30.74
C ALA A 134 -2.84 -12.27 -30.14
N PHE A 135 -3.47 -12.63 -29.01
CA PHE A 135 -3.58 -14.03 -28.59
C PHE A 135 -4.89 -14.62 -29.10
N THR A 136 -4.96 -14.82 -30.41
CA THR A 136 -5.73 -15.92 -30.96
C THR A 136 -4.78 -17.11 -31.07
N PRO A 137 -4.93 -18.16 -30.25
CA PRO A 137 -4.38 -19.46 -30.58
C PRO A 137 -4.86 -19.79 -31.98
N ARG A 138 -3.93 -19.92 -32.93
CA ARG A 138 -4.24 -20.41 -34.27
C ARG A 138 -4.72 -21.83 -34.04
N GLU A 139 -6.01 -22.09 -34.22
CA GLU A 139 -6.49 -23.46 -34.32
C GLU A 139 -5.75 -24.08 -35.50
N GLU A 140 -4.82 -24.96 -35.21
CA GLU A 140 -4.24 -25.86 -36.19
C GLU A 140 -5.37 -26.79 -36.64
N THR A 141 -5.93 -26.49 -37.81
CA THR A 141 -6.81 -27.42 -38.50
C THR A 141 -5.97 -28.51 -39.15
N PRO A 142 -6.33 -29.81 -38.97
CA PRO A 142 -5.61 -30.96 -39.51
C PRO A 142 -5.74 -31.10 -41.04
#